data_AF-A0AAU7R2U8-F1
#
_entry.id   AF-A0AAU7R2U8-F1
#
_cell.length_a   1.000
_cell.length_b   1.000
_cell.length_c   1.000
_cell.angle_alpha   90.00
_cell.angle_beta   90.00
_cell.angle_gamma   90.00
#
_symmetry.space_group_name_H-M   'P 1'
#
loop_
_entity.id
_entity.type
_entity.pdbx_description
1 polymer ?
#
loop_
_entity_poly.entity_id
_entity_poly.type
_entity_poly.pdbx_seq_one_letter_code
_entity_poly.pdbx_strand_id
1 'polypeptide(L)'
;MGDDTAIYLPVGDPLAFGYQFYAFPLAIQAADSRTADWVLSNFIQVEFDRRGQECDVPFSFYLYDYAISPWLEVVRGTRRWYSSSTMCDVIREGLTKGYYAYTIVDEYHIPNRESSGIEHFPHDILVHGFDHSTDSFTVLGFDQRMHFRSTSVGGAEFAKAYARLDGPDMENAPVLFYRLRNQPDFGYQPITYELNLELIRRTIDEYLRSWDTSRHFEALRRPRDCAYGLECYTLLENYLRSYATGQNPYDIRHLHVLWEHKRLMTARVRRIGEVSRPLPDLEAAAERIESMSFALRNAMIRNHIRGERQDFLDNAVGMLDRIRSAEEAMLRTLLARLPDGGPAPERARARIGGR
;
A
#
# COMPACT_ATOMS: atom_id res chain seq x y z
N MET A 1 -22.60 -11.57 -33.34
CA MET A 1 -21.20 -12.04 -33.39
C MET A 1 -20.37 -10.96 -32.73
N GLY A 2 -19.68 -11.30 -31.64
CA GLY A 2 -19.21 -10.37 -30.59
C GLY A 2 -20.20 -10.46 -29.44
N ASP A 3 -19.86 -10.97 -28.25
CA ASP A 3 -18.72 -10.57 -27.42
C ASP A 3 -18.36 -11.66 -26.38
N ASP A 4 -17.91 -12.84 -26.82
CA ASP A 4 -17.44 -13.95 -25.95
C ASP A 4 -16.02 -13.70 -25.40
N THR A 5 -15.62 -12.45 -25.27
CA THR A 5 -14.23 -12.09 -24.97
C THR A 5 -14.05 -11.90 -23.48
N ALA A 6 -13.25 -12.75 -22.84
CA ALA A 6 -12.82 -12.52 -21.46
C ALA A 6 -12.09 -11.16 -21.38
N ILE A 7 -12.46 -10.36 -20.39
CA ILE A 7 -11.84 -9.07 -20.09
C ILE A 7 -10.83 -9.29 -18.98
N TYR A 8 -9.60 -8.83 -19.19
CA TYR A 8 -8.56 -8.87 -18.18
C TYR A 8 -7.78 -7.55 -18.17
N LEU A 9 -7.77 -6.89 -17.02
CA LEU A 9 -6.96 -5.71 -16.77
C LEU A 9 -5.70 -6.12 -15.99
N PRO A 10 -4.51 -5.68 -16.44
CA PRO A 10 -3.24 -6.15 -15.90
C PRO A 10 -3.00 -5.66 -14.47
N VAL A 11 -2.46 -6.53 -13.63
CA VAL A 11 -1.90 -6.18 -12.32
C VAL A 11 -0.43 -6.61 -12.30
N GLY A 12 0.45 -5.77 -11.79
CA GLY A 12 1.86 -6.08 -11.58
C GLY A 12 2.17 -6.43 -10.13
N ASP A 13 3.43 -6.76 -9.86
CA ASP A 13 3.92 -7.00 -8.50
C ASP A 13 4.12 -5.67 -7.75
N PRO A 14 3.30 -5.35 -6.74
CA PRO A 14 3.42 -4.09 -6.02
C PRO A 14 4.68 -4.04 -5.15
N LEU A 15 5.22 -2.82 -4.98
CA LEU A 15 6.37 -2.59 -4.10
C LEU A 15 6.06 -2.79 -2.61
N ALA A 16 4.79 -2.68 -2.22
CA ALA A 16 4.27 -3.02 -0.90
C ALA A 16 2.87 -3.65 -1.04
N PHE A 17 2.59 -4.69 -0.26
CA PHE A 17 1.35 -5.45 -0.26
C PHE A 17 0.88 -5.92 1.12
N GLY A 18 1.53 -5.50 2.22
CA GLY A 18 1.16 -5.93 3.57
C GLY A 18 -0.26 -5.60 4.01
N TYR A 19 -0.88 -4.59 3.41
CA TYR A 19 -2.31 -4.32 3.52
C TYR A 19 -2.92 -4.11 2.13
N GLN A 20 -4.05 -4.79 1.90
CA GLN A 20 -4.74 -4.81 0.60
C GLN A 20 -5.15 -3.41 0.12
N PHE A 21 -5.59 -2.53 1.03
CA PHE A 21 -6.06 -1.18 0.69
C PHE A 21 -4.99 -0.30 0.01
N TYR A 22 -3.69 -0.51 0.26
CA TYR A 22 -2.62 0.12 -0.52
C TYR A 22 -2.01 -0.84 -1.55
N ALA A 23 -2.08 -2.16 -1.35
CA ALA A 23 -1.57 -3.14 -2.28
C ALA A 23 -2.28 -3.06 -3.64
N PHE A 24 -3.60 -2.87 -3.63
CA PHE A 24 -4.42 -2.83 -4.84
C PHE A 24 -4.09 -1.66 -5.77
N PRO A 25 -4.12 -0.38 -5.35
CA PRO A 25 -3.71 0.71 -6.22
C PRO A 25 -2.22 0.62 -6.61
N LEU A 26 -1.35 0.03 -5.77
CA LEU A 26 0.04 -0.23 -6.15
C LEU A 26 0.18 -1.34 -7.20
N ALA A 27 -0.64 -2.39 -7.15
CA ALA A 27 -0.61 -3.48 -8.13
C ALA A 27 -1.08 -3.02 -9.51
N ILE A 28 -2.10 -2.16 -9.56
CA ILE A 28 -2.54 -1.50 -10.80
C ILE A 28 -1.40 -0.63 -11.37
N GLN A 29 -0.76 0.16 -10.51
CA GLN A 29 0.36 1.03 -10.91
C GLN A 29 1.58 0.22 -11.36
N ALA A 30 1.85 -0.93 -10.74
CA ALA A 30 2.97 -1.80 -11.09
C ALA A 30 2.86 -2.44 -12.48
N ALA A 31 1.66 -2.43 -13.08
CA ALA A 31 1.48 -2.81 -14.49
C ALA A 31 2.12 -1.81 -15.48
N ASP A 32 2.57 -0.65 -15.00
CA ASP A 32 3.20 0.39 -15.80
C ASP A 32 4.43 0.98 -15.09
N SER A 33 5.61 0.77 -15.68
CA SER A 33 6.88 1.21 -15.12
C SER A 33 6.98 2.73 -14.92
N ARG A 34 6.16 3.54 -15.60
CA ARG A 34 6.15 5.01 -15.46
C ARG A 34 5.68 5.47 -14.10
N THR A 35 4.95 4.63 -13.37
CA THR A 35 4.36 4.99 -12.07
C THR A 35 5.35 4.88 -10.90
N ALA A 36 6.46 4.16 -11.08
CA ALA A 36 7.39 3.82 -10.01
C ALA A 36 7.96 5.04 -9.28
N ASP A 37 8.30 6.10 -10.02
CA ASP A 37 8.83 7.35 -9.45
C ASP A 37 7.84 8.03 -8.49
N TRP A 38 6.53 7.91 -8.75
CA TRP A 38 5.51 8.39 -7.81
C TRP A 38 5.50 7.58 -6.52
N VAL A 39 5.50 6.25 -6.62
CA VAL A 39 5.52 5.37 -5.44
C VAL A 39 6.76 5.64 -4.59
N LEU A 40 7.93 5.70 -5.22
CA LEU A 40 9.21 5.97 -4.55
C LEU A 40 9.26 7.38 -3.92
N SER A 41 8.57 8.36 -4.50
CA SER A 41 8.49 9.72 -3.94
C SER A 41 7.55 9.83 -2.72
N ASN A 42 6.55 8.95 -2.57
CA ASN A 42 5.48 9.12 -1.59
C ASN A 42 5.48 8.10 -0.44
N PHE A 43 5.90 6.85 -0.66
CA PHE A 43 5.89 5.80 0.38
C PHE A 43 7.14 5.86 1.29
N ILE A 44 7.30 6.97 2.01
CA ILE A 44 8.42 7.24 2.94
C ILE A 44 7.96 7.20 4.39
N GLN A 45 6.88 7.92 4.69
CA GLN A 45 6.41 8.06 6.06
C GLN A 45 5.69 6.79 6.50
N VAL A 46 5.82 6.46 7.78
CA VAL A 46 5.06 5.41 8.44
C VAL A 46 4.40 5.99 9.68
N GLU A 47 3.30 5.37 10.09
CA GLU A 47 2.58 5.71 11.30
C GLU A 47 2.29 4.46 12.12
N PHE A 48 2.25 4.65 13.44
CA PHE A 48 1.82 3.63 14.39
C PHE A 48 0.73 4.21 15.29
N ASP A 49 -0.48 3.67 15.22
CA ASP A 49 -1.62 4.05 16.06
C ASP A 49 -1.34 3.73 17.53
N ARG A 50 -1.44 4.73 18.41
CA ARG A 50 -1.04 4.59 19.82
C ARG A 50 -1.92 3.61 20.60
N ARG A 51 -3.11 3.27 20.10
CA ARG A 51 -3.98 2.23 20.67
C ARG A 51 -3.42 0.82 20.46
N GLY A 52 -2.38 0.67 19.64
CA GLY A 52 -1.72 -0.62 19.44
C GLY A 52 -2.67 -1.66 18.85
N GLN A 53 -2.73 -2.84 19.46
CA GLN A 53 -3.53 -3.96 18.96
C GLN A 53 -5.05 -3.75 19.06
N GLU A 54 -5.51 -2.66 19.69
CA GLU A 54 -6.93 -2.27 19.66
C GLU A 54 -7.31 -1.62 18.31
N CYS A 55 -6.35 -1.33 17.44
CA CYS A 55 -6.58 -0.85 16.08
C CYS A 55 -6.33 -1.97 15.06
N ASP A 56 -7.22 -2.12 14.07
CA ASP A 56 -7.10 -3.15 13.02
C ASP A 56 -5.84 -2.99 12.14
N VAL A 57 -5.42 -1.73 11.96
CA VAL A 57 -4.25 -1.32 11.15
C VAL A 57 -3.32 -0.50 12.04
N PRO A 58 -2.61 -1.16 12.97
CA PRO A 58 -1.83 -0.48 13.98
C PRO A 58 -0.56 0.16 13.42
N PHE A 59 0.12 -0.47 12.44
CA PHE A 59 1.36 0.04 11.85
C PHE A 59 1.29 -0.05 10.32
N SER A 60 1.43 1.08 9.64
CA SER A 60 1.34 1.15 8.17
C SER A 60 2.15 2.32 7.60
N PHE A 61 2.29 2.39 6.27
CA PHE A 61 2.75 3.62 5.61
C PHE A 61 1.77 4.75 5.92
N TYR A 62 2.21 6.01 5.95
CA TYR A 62 1.29 7.14 6.02
C TYR A 62 1.13 7.78 4.64
N LEU A 63 -0.10 7.74 4.12
CA LEU A 63 -0.58 8.61 3.05
C LEU A 63 -1.90 9.22 3.50
N TYR A 64 -2.19 10.46 3.07
CA TYR A 64 -3.50 11.06 3.32
C TYR A 64 -4.62 10.19 2.74
N ASP A 65 -4.41 9.65 1.54
CA ASP A 65 -5.35 8.79 0.83
C ASP A 65 -4.60 7.86 -0.15
N TYR A 66 -4.66 6.55 0.12
CA TYR A 66 -3.94 5.53 -0.67
C TYR A 66 -4.47 5.35 -2.09
N ALA A 67 -5.68 5.82 -2.36
CA ALA A 67 -6.29 5.72 -3.67
C ALA A 67 -5.85 6.87 -4.60
N ILE A 68 -5.26 7.95 -4.07
CA ILE A 68 -4.86 9.12 -4.88
C ILE A 68 -3.46 8.91 -5.44
N SER A 69 -3.37 8.91 -6.77
CA SER A 69 -2.12 8.99 -7.54
C SER A 69 -2.35 9.80 -8.81
N PRO A 70 -1.38 10.61 -9.30
CA PRO A 70 -1.46 11.26 -10.61
C PRO A 70 -1.71 10.27 -11.75
N TRP A 71 -1.30 9.02 -11.59
CA TRP A 71 -1.46 7.95 -12.58
C TRP A 71 -2.82 7.26 -12.52
N LEU A 72 -3.61 7.52 -11.48
CA LEU A 72 -4.90 6.88 -11.29
C LEU A 72 -6.04 7.90 -11.49
N GLU A 73 -7.00 7.52 -12.31
CA GLU A 73 -8.34 8.05 -12.22
C GLU A 73 -9.12 7.24 -11.18
N VAL A 74 -9.87 7.93 -10.32
CA VAL A 74 -10.63 7.30 -9.25
C VAL A 74 -12.05 7.84 -9.23
N VAL A 75 -13.01 6.95 -9.42
CA VAL A 75 -14.42 7.21 -9.13
C VAL A 75 -14.73 6.62 -7.76
N ARG A 76 -15.42 7.39 -6.91
CA ARG A 76 -15.73 6.98 -5.53
C ARG A 76 -17.23 6.94 -5.30
N GLY A 77 -17.67 5.87 -4.67
CA GLY A 77 -19.01 5.72 -4.14
C GLY A 77 -18.99 4.89 -2.87
N THR A 78 -20.17 4.57 -2.37
CA THR A 78 -20.34 3.62 -1.27
C THR A 78 -21.38 2.58 -1.66
N ARG A 79 -21.40 1.46 -0.94
CA ARG A 79 -22.30 0.34 -1.23
C ARG A 79 -23.78 0.72 -1.29
N ARG A 80 -24.25 1.70 -0.50
CA ARG A 80 -25.66 2.19 -0.53
C ARG A 80 -26.16 2.68 -1.89
N TRP A 81 -25.26 3.04 -2.81
CA TRP A 81 -25.62 3.46 -4.16
C TRP A 81 -25.94 2.28 -5.09
N TYR A 82 -25.60 1.06 -4.67
CA TYR A 82 -25.60 -0.13 -5.53
C TYR A 82 -26.16 -1.34 -4.78
N SER A 83 -27.31 -1.84 -5.21
CA SER A 83 -27.74 -3.20 -4.85
C SER A 83 -26.77 -4.23 -5.46
N SER A 84 -26.82 -5.49 -5.00
CA SER A 84 -25.88 -6.53 -5.44
C SER A 84 -25.95 -6.85 -6.94
N SER A 85 -27.16 -6.96 -7.51
CA SER A 85 -27.34 -7.22 -8.94
C SER A 85 -26.79 -6.05 -9.78
N THR A 86 -27.14 -4.83 -9.39
CA THR A 86 -26.63 -3.61 -10.05
C THR A 86 -25.11 -3.51 -9.92
N MET A 87 -24.53 -3.89 -8.77
CA MET A 87 -23.08 -3.85 -8.58
C MET A 87 -22.34 -4.76 -9.55
N CYS A 88 -22.79 -6.00 -9.75
CA CYS A 88 -22.13 -6.93 -10.67
C CYS A 88 -22.13 -6.37 -12.11
N ASP A 89 -23.26 -5.80 -12.54
CA ASP A 89 -23.38 -5.18 -13.86
C ASP A 89 -22.52 -3.93 -14.00
N VAL A 90 -22.51 -3.07 -12.97
CA VAL A 90 -21.64 -1.87 -12.93
C VAL A 90 -20.16 -2.26 -12.97
N ILE A 91 -19.75 -3.33 -12.28
CA ILE A 91 -18.37 -3.83 -12.33
C ILE A 91 -18.03 -4.33 -13.73
N ARG A 92 -18.90 -5.14 -14.36
CA ARG A 92 -18.69 -5.61 -15.74
C ARG A 92 -18.56 -4.44 -16.72
N GLU A 93 -19.44 -3.43 -16.63
CA GLU A 93 -19.35 -2.23 -17.46
C GLU A 93 -18.11 -1.37 -17.14
N GLY A 94 -17.69 -1.31 -15.89
CA GLY A 94 -16.44 -0.66 -15.49
C GLY A 94 -15.23 -1.33 -16.15
N LEU A 95 -15.17 -2.67 -16.11
CA LEU A 95 -14.09 -3.46 -16.70
C LEU A 95 -13.98 -3.25 -18.22
N THR A 96 -15.11 -3.20 -18.95
CA THR A 96 -15.09 -2.91 -20.41
C THR A 96 -14.53 -1.52 -20.72
N LYS A 97 -14.63 -0.58 -19.77
CA LYS A 97 -14.08 0.78 -19.86
C LYS A 97 -12.66 0.91 -19.27
N GLY A 98 -12.05 -0.19 -18.85
CA GLY A 98 -10.71 -0.22 -18.27
C GLY A 98 -10.63 0.17 -16.80
N TYR A 99 -11.76 0.15 -16.08
CA TYR A 99 -11.79 0.39 -14.63
C TYR A 99 -11.71 -0.92 -13.85
N TYR A 100 -10.76 -0.98 -12.91
CA TYR A 100 -10.69 -1.98 -11.85
C TYR A 100 -11.70 -1.59 -10.76
N ALA A 101 -12.34 -2.56 -10.11
CA ALA A 101 -13.30 -2.30 -9.05
C ALA A 101 -12.77 -2.77 -7.69
N TYR A 102 -12.64 -1.86 -6.74
CA TYR A 102 -12.38 -2.15 -5.34
C TYR A 102 -13.67 -2.06 -4.55
N THR A 103 -13.97 -3.07 -3.76
CA THR A 103 -15.12 -3.05 -2.86
C THR A 103 -14.90 -3.97 -1.66
N ILE A 104 -15.85 -3.97 -0.72
CA ILE A 104 -15.87 -4.88 0.43
C ILE A 104 -16.90 -5.97 0.14
N VAL A 105 -16.51 -7.22 0.33
CA VAL A 105 -17.35 -8.42 0.23
C VAL A 105 -17.19 -9.27 1.47
N ASP A 106 -18.15 -10.17 1.73
CA ASP A 106 -18.01 -11.18 2.76
C ASP A 106 -17.20 -12.36 2.23
N GLU A 107 -15.97 -12.50 2.69
CA GLU A 107 -15.05 -13.53 2.21
C GLU A 107 -15.50 -14.97 2.49
N TYR A 108 -16.45 -15.18 3.40
CA TYR A 108 -17.09 -16.48 3.59
C TYR A 108 -17.62 -17.06 2.26
N HIS A 109 -18.08 -16.19 1.37
CA HIS A 109 -18.65 -16.53 0.06
C HIS A 109 -17.64 -16.46 -1.09
N ILE A 110 -16.39 -16.07 -0.85
CA ILE A 110 -15.35 -15.99 -1.88
C ILE A 110 -14.48 -17.25 -1.79
N PRO A 111 -14.38 -18.06 -2.86
CA PRO A 111 -13.54 -19.25 -2.84
C PRO A 111 -12.06 -18.89 -2.74
N ASN A 112 -11.24 -19.82 -2.22
CA ASN A 112 -9.80 -19.65 -2.05
C ASN A 112 -9.38 -18.50 -1.11
N ARG A 113 -10.23 -18.17 -0.13
CA ARG A 113 -9.89 -17.30 1.02
C ARG A 113 -9.75 -18.13 2.29
N GLU A 114 -9.01 -17.63 3.26
CA GLU A 114 -8.85 -18.30 4.56
C GLU A 114 -10.20 -18.47 5.28
N SER A 115 -11.06 -17.46 5.23
CA SER A 115 -12.40 -17.42 5.82
C SER A 115 -13.48 -18.15 5.00
N SER A 116 -13.15 -18.63 3.79
CA SER A 116 -14.10 -19.21 2.84
C SER A 116 -14.82 -20.44 3.41
N GLY A 117 -16.14 -20.32 3.62
CA GLY A 117 -16.96 -21.36 4.24
C GLY A 117 -16.70 -21.60 5.73
N ILE A 118 -15.84 -20.80 6.38
CA ILE A 118 -15.45 -20.93 7.79
C ILE A 118 -16.13 -19.87 8.65
N GLU A 119 -15.92 -18.59 8.33
CA GLU A 119 -16.46 -17.47 9.10
C GLU A 119 -16.83 -16.27 8.20
N HIS A 120 -17.86 -15.51 8.61
CA HIS A 120 -18.24 -14.27 7.95
C HIS A 120 -17.19 -13.20 8.21
N PHE A 121 -16.59 -12.67 7.13
CA PHE A 121 -15.47 -11.74 7.23
C PHE A 121 -15.56 -10.66 6.15
N PRO A 122 -16.07 -9.46 6.50
CA PRO A 122 -16.03 -8.28 5.65
C PRO A 122 -14.60 -7.88 5.32
N HIS A 123 -14.20 -8.00 4.05
CA HIS A 123 -12.85 -7.69 3.63
C HIS A 123 -12.80 -7.11 2.22
N ASP A 124 -11.75 -6.35 1.93
CA ASP A 124 -11.59 -5.70 0.65
C ASP A 124 -11.17 -6.68 -0.45
N ILE A 125 -11.59 -6.38 -1.67
CA ILE A 125 -11.30 -7.18 -2.86
C ILE A 125 -11.14 -6.27 -4.07
N LEU A 126 -10.17 -6.58 -4.93
CA LEU A 126 -10.00 -5.89 -6.21
C LEU A 126 -10.43 -6.81 -7.36
N VAL A 127 -11.47 -6.42 -8.09
CA VAL A 127 -11.90 -7.06 -9.33
C VAL A 127 -11.16 -6.43 -10.51
N HIS A 128 -10.52 -7.26 -11.32
CA HIS A 128 -9.71 -6.81 -12.46
C HIS A 128 -9.91 -7.64 -13.74
N GLY A 129 -10.93 -8.50 -13.77
CA GLY A 129 -11.31 -9.20 -14.98
C GLY A 129 -12.67 -9.88 -14.86
N PHE A 130 -13.23 -10.27 -15.99
CA PHE A 130 -14.47 -11.02 -16.08
C PHE A 130 -14.46 -11.92 -17.32
N ASP A 131 -14.84 -13.18 -17.14
CA ASP A 131 -15.00 -14.16 -18.21
C ASP A 131 -16.48 -14.45 -18.43
N HIS A 132 -16.97 -14.09 -19.62
CA HIS A 132 -18.36 -14.28 -20.03
C HIS A 132 -18.74 -15.75 -20.20
N SER A 133 -17.79 -16.61 -20.59
CA SER A 133 -18.04 -18.03 -20.87
C SER A 133 -18.30 -18.82 -19.59
N THR A 134 -17.65 -18.45 -18.50
CA THR A 134 -17.75 -19.09 -17.19
C THR A 134 -18.59 -18.29 -16.19
N ASP A 135 -19.06 -17.09 -16.56
CA ASP A 135 -19.65 -16.08 -15.66
C ASP A 135 -18.82 -15.95 -14.37
N SER A 136 -17.55 -15.59 -14.50
CA SER A 136 -16.64 -15.50 -13.35
C SER A 136 -15.79 -14.24 -13.36
N PHE A 137 -15.62 -13.61 -12.19
CA PHE A 137 -14.73 -12.49 -11.98
C PHE A 137 -13.31 -12.97 -11.65
N THR A 138 -12.31 -12.27 -12.19
CA THR A 138 -10.92 -12.38 -11.72
C THR A 138 -10.68 -11.33 -10.65
N VAL A 139 -10.21 -11.76 -9.48
CA VAL A 139 -10.08 -10.95 -8.27
C VAL A 139 -8.68 -11.06 -7.67
N LEU A 140 -8.14 -9.99 -7.13
CA LEU A 140 -6.85 -9.92 -6.44
C LEU A 140 -7.06 -9.80 -4.92
N GLY A 141 -6.24 -10.52 -4.15
CA GLY A 141 -6.22 -10.48 -2.68
C GLY A 141 -5.35 -11.61 -2.11
N PHE A 142 -5.32 -11.77 -0.79
CA PHE A 142 -4.64 -12.90 -0.15
C PHE A 142 -5.44 -14.20 -0.27
N ASP A 143 -4.80 -15.26 -0.74
CA ASP A 143 -5.41 -16.59 -0.79
C ASP A 143 -5.38 -17.30 0.58
N GLN A 144 -5.96 -18.49 0.66
CA GLN A 144 -5.94 -19.34 1.87
C GLN A 144 -4.55 -19.78 2.33
N ARG A 145 -3.49 -19.48 1.57
CA ARG A 145 -2.08 -19.73 1.91
C ARG A 145 -1.31 -18.44 2.16
N MET A 146 -2.01 -17.31 2.29
CA MET A 146 -1.44 -15.96 2.48
C MET A 146 -0.54 -15.50 1.33
N HIS A 147 -0.80 -15.96 0.10
CA HIS A 147 -0.19 -15.43 -1.11
C HIS A 147 -1.09 -14.35 -1.71
N PHE A 148 -0.52 -13.16 -1.94
CA PHE A 148 -1.19 -12.07 -2.64
C PHE A 148 -1.20 -12.36 -4.15
N ARG A 149 -2.34 -12.78 -4.70
CA ARG A 149 -2.45 -13.20 -6.11
C ARG A 149 -3.87 -13.11 -6.66
N SER A 150 -3.98 -13.18 -7.99
CA SER A 150 -5.27 -13.30 -8.67
C SER A 150 -5.88 -14.69 -8.47
N THR A 151 -7.18 -14.73 -8.16
CA THR A 151 -8.04 -15.92 -8.12
C THR A 151 -9.32 -15.67 -8.91
N SER A 152 -10.16 -16.69 -9.07
CA SER A 152 -11.46 -16.58 -9.76
C SER A 152 -12.60 -16.84 -8.79
N VAL A 153 -13.73 -16.16 -9.01
CA VAL A 153 -14.99 -16.31 -8.26
C VAL A 153 -16.18 -16.25 -9.22
N GLY A 154 -17.14 -17.17 -9.07
CA GLY A 154 -18.35 -17.17 -9.91
C GLY A 154 -19.21 -15.92 -9.68
N GLY A 155 -19.90 -15.45 -10.71
CA GLY A 155 -20.72 -14.23 -10.66
C GLY A 155 -21.82 -14.32 -9.59
N ALA A 156 -22.48 -15.49 -9.47
CA ALA A 156 -23.47 -15.74 -8.43
C ALA A 156 -22.87 -15.74 -7.01
N GLU A 157 -21.67 -16.31 -6.83
CA GLU A 157 -20.96 -16.32 -5.55
C GLU A 157 -20.53 -14.90 -5.15
N PHE A 158 -19.99 -14.13 -6.09
CA PHE A 158 -19.62 -12.73 -5.87
C PHE A 158 -20.85 -11.88 -5.52
N ALA A 159 -21.95 -12.03 -6.26
CA ALA A 159 -23.19 -11.32 -5.97
C ALA A 159 -23.72 -11.64 -4.57
N LYS A 160 -23.59 -12.89 -4.12
CA LYS A 160 -23.95 -13.33 -2.77
C LYS A 160 -23.00 -12.75 -1.72
N ALA A 161 -21.70 -12.79 -1.94
CA ALA A 161 -20.66 -12.22 -1.08
C ALA A 161 -20.85 -10.71 -0.90
N TYR A 162 -21.23 -10.02 -1.97
CA TYR A 162 -21.58 -8.61 -1.89
C TYR A 162 -22.92 -8.44 -1.14
N ALA A 163 -23.97 -9.20 -1.45
CA ALA A 163 -25.29 -9.01 -0.84
C ALA A 163 -25.34 -9.28 0.67
N ARG A 164 -24.57 -10.26 1.16
CA ARG A 164 -24.59 -10.75 2.55
C ARG A 164 -23.52 -10.12 3.43
N LEU A 165 -23.11 -8.90 3.10
CA LEU A 165 -22.15 -8.16 3.91
C LEU A 165 -22.85 -7.64 5.17
N ASP A 166 -22.77 -8.41 6.25
CA ASP A 166 -23.30 -8.03 7.57
C ASP A 166 -22.23 -7.26 8.37
N GLY A 167 -22.64 -6.21 9.09
CA GLY A 167 -21.75 -5.45 9.97
C GLY A 167 -22.16 -3.99 10.17
N PRO A 168 -21.65 -3.31 11.21
CA PRO A 168 -21.92 -1.89 11.42
C PRO A 168 -21.42 -1.07 10.22
N ASP A 169 -22.27 -0.16 9.74
CA ASP A 169 -21.97 0.80 8.66
C ASP A 169 -21.54 0.20 7.31
N MET A 170 -21.83 -1.07 7.01
CA MET A 170 -21.48 -1.70 5.73
C MET A 170 -22.18 -1.07 4.51
N GLU A 171 -23.26 -0.32 4.69
CA GLU A 171 -23.85 0.52 3.63
C GLU A 171 -22.90 1.65 3.17
N ASN A 172 -22.04 2.12 4.07
CA ASN A 172 -21.05 3.15 3.79
C ASN A 172 -19.70 2.57 3.35
N ALA A 173 -19.56 1.24 3.24
CA ALA A 173 -18.30 0.67 2.81
C ALA A 173 -17.92 1.17 1.40
N PRO A 174 -16.63 1.46 1.17
CA PRO A 174 -16.15 2.09 -0.05
C PRO A 174 -16.37 1.21 -1.28
N VAL A 175 -16.75 1.86 -2.37
CA VAL A 175 -16.69 1.31 -3.73
C VAL A 175 -15.85 2.27 -4.54
N LEU A 176 -14.71 1.79 -5.03
CA LEU A 176 -13.77 2.61 -5.79
C LEU A 176 -13.54 1.99 -7.15
N PHE A 177 -13.60 2.80 -8.20
CA PHE A 177 -13.20 2.38 -9.54
C PHE A 177 -11.90 3.08 -9.90
N TYR A 178 -10.86 2.30 -10.15
CA TYR A 178 -9.55 2.80 -10.55
C TYR A 178 -9.37 2.63 -12.05
N ARG A 179 -8.74 3.58 -12.73
CA ARG A 179 -8.26 3.39 -14.10
C ARG A 179 -6.89 4.01 -14.25
N LEU A 180 -5.97 3.27 -14.86
CA LEU A 180 -4.64 3.79 -15.16
C LEU A 180 -4.75 4.85 -16.28
N ARG A 181 -4.22 6.04 -16.02
CA ARG A 181 -4.26 7.15 -16.98
C ARG A 181 -3.18 6.96 -18.04
N ASN A 182 -3.59 6.43 -19.19
CA ASN A 182 -2.66 6.06 -20.27
C ASN A 182 -2.66 7.04 -21.45
N GLN A 183 -3.64 7.96 -21.52
CA GLN A 183 -3.80 8.95 -22.59
C GLN A 183 -4.21 10.31 -21.99
N PRO A 184 -4.02 11.41 -22.73
CA PRO A 184 -4.65 12.69 -22.41
C PRO A 184 -6.17 12.56 -22.58
N ASP A 185 -6.86 12.04 -21.58
CA ASP A 185 -8.31 12.08 -21.54
C ASP A 185 -8.76 13.54 -21.36
N PHE A 186 -9.81 13.96 -22.07
CA PHE A 186 -10.45 15.28 -21.89
C PHE A 186 -9.54 16.52 -22.01
N GLY A 187 -8.58 16.53 -22.94
CA GLY A 187 -7.78 17.72 -23.24
C GLY A 187 -6.76 18.09 -22.15
N TYR A 188 -6.52 17.21 -21.18
CA TYR A 188 -5.42 17.36 -20.24
C TYR A 188 -4.08 16.98 -20.90
N GLN A 189 -3.00 17.64 -20.50
CA GLN A 189 -1.65 17.29 -20.97
C GLN A 189 -1.30 15.86 -20.53
N PRO A 190 -0.44 15.14 -21.28
CA PRO A 190 0.10 13.85 -20.85
C PRO A 190 0.68 13.95 -19.43
N ILE A 191 0.32 12.99 -18.58
CA ILE A 191 0.83 12.96 -17.21
C ILE A 191 2.31 12.59 -17.24
N THR A 192 3.11 13.45 -16.63
CA THR A 192 4.52 13.20 -16.35
C THR A 192 4.74 13.35 -14.86
N TYR A 193 5.24 12.32 -14.21
CA TYR A 193 5.68 12.38 -12.82
C TYR A 193 7.10 11.82 -12.74
N GLU A 194 8.05 12.71 -12.51
CA GLU A 194 9.45 12.35 -12.28
C GLU A 194 9.71 12.20 -10.78
N LEU A 195 10.75 11.47 -10.41
CA LEU A 195 11.16 11.29 -9.01
C LEU A 195 11.30 12.65 -8.33
N ASN A 196 10.46 12.92 -7.33
CA ASN A 196 10.40 14.22 -6.69
C ASN A 196 11.39 14.29 -5.52
N LEU A 197 12.63 14.67 -5.83
CA LEU A 197 13.71 14.76 -4.85
C LEU A 197 13.41 15.72 -3.70
N GLU A 198 12.69 16.83 -3.94
CA GLU A 198 12.36 17.79 -2.88
C GLU A 198 11.31 17.22 -1.92
N LEU A 199 10.29 16.55 -2.44
CA LEU A 199 9.32 15.82 -1.62
C LEU A 199 10.03 14.74 -0.79
N ILE A 200 10.91 13.97 -1.41
CA ILE A 200 11.70 12.94 -0.72
C ILE A 200 12.54 13.55 0.40
N ARG A 201 13.26 14.65 0.12
CA ARG A 201 14.09 15.37 1.09
C ARG A 201 13.26 15.81 2.29
N ARG A 202 12.12 16.45 2.05
CA ARG A 202 11.20 16.91 3.10
C ARG A 202 10.67 15.75 3.94
N THR A 203 10.13 14.71 3.30
CA THR A 203 9.49 13.60 4.03
C THR A 203 10.51 12.72 4.76
N ILE A 204 11.76 12.62 4.30
CA ILE A 204 12.85 11.99 5.06
C ILE A 204 13.20 12.82 6.30
N ASP A 205 13.31 14.15 6.19
CA ASP A 205 13.54 15.01 7.37
C ASP A 205 12.40 14.88 8.39
N GLU A 206 11.14 14.86 7.92
CA GLU A 206 9.96 14.62 8.77
C GLU A 206 9.99 13.23 9.42
N TYR A 207 10.33 12.18 8.67
CA TYR A 207 10.51 10.80 9.18
C TYR A 207 11.57 10.74 10.29
N LEU A 208 12.73 11.37 10.07
CA LEU A 208 13.85 11.41 11.02
C LEU A 208 13.51 12.19 12.30
N ARG A 209 12.63 13.19 12.21
CA ARG A 209 12.17 14.00 13.35
C ARG A 209 10.93 13.44 14.02
N SER A 210 10.36 12.35 13.50
CA SER A 210 9.08 11.80 13.93
C SER A 210 7.95 12.84 13.83
N TRP A 211 7.99 13.71 12.83
CA TRP A 211 7.02 14.78 12.66
C TRP A 211 5.68 14.22 12.18
N ASP A 212 4.59 14.69 12.81
CA ASP A 212 3.22 14.31 12.49
C ASP A 212 2.82 14.81 11.10
N THR A 213 2.98 13.92 10.11
CA THR A 213 2.75 14.25 8.70
C THR A 213 1.29 14.46 8.36
N SER A 214 0.38 14.04 9.25
CA SER A 214 -1.04 14.28 9.06
C SER A 214 -1.43 15.75 9.18
N ARG A 215 -0.57 16.57 9.81
CA ARG A 215 -0.79 18.01 9.95
C ARG A 215 -0.82 18.78 8.64
N HIS A 216 -0.15 18.27 7.60
CA HIS A 216 -0.23 18.85 6.25
C HIS A 216 -1.66 18.85 5.68
N PHE A 217 -2.56 18.04 6.23
CA PHE A 217 -3.91 17.83 5.74
C PHE A 217 -4.99 18.24 6.74
N GLU A 218 -4.66 19.10 7.73
CA GLU A 218 -5.60 19.59 8.76
C GLU A 218 -6.87 20.23 8.19
N ALA A 219 -6.78 20.83 6.99
CA ALA A 219 -7.92 21.39 6.28
C ALA A 219 -8.94 20.34 5.80
N LEU A 220 -8.52 19.08 5.64
CA LEU A 220 -9.34 17.99 5.12
C LEU A 220 -9.73 16.98 6.19
N ARG A 221 -8.87 16.78 7.20
CA ARG A 221 -9.05 15.76 8.22
C ARG A 221 -8.30 16.14 9.49
N ARG A 222 -8.87 15.77 10.65
CA ARG A 222 -8.18 15.93 11.94
C ARG A 222 -6.89 15.10 11.97
N PRO A 223 -5.78 15.64 12.50
CA PRO A 223 -4.57 14.87 12.72
C PRO A 223 -4.85 13.60 13.52
N ARG A 224 -4.17 12.51 13.17
CA ARG A 224 -4.32 11.24 13.91
C ARG A 224 -3.44 11.23 15.15
N ASP A 225 -3.94 10.60 16.21
CA ASP A 225 -3.12 10.26 17.37
C ASP A 225 -2.27 9.01 17.07
N CYS A 226 -1.16 9.23 16.39
CA CYS A 226 -0.20 8.21 15.99
C CYS A 226 1.22 8.65 16.34
N ALA A 227 2.13 7.70 16.52
CA ALA A 227 3.55 7.93 16.35
C ALA A 227 3.88 7.97 14.85
N TYR A 228 4.86 8.78 14.45
CA TYR A 228 5.30 8.88 13.06
C TYR A 228 6.80 8.65 12.95
N GLY A 229 7.25 8.22 11.78
CA GLY A 229 8.68 8.10 11.47
C GLY A 229 9.45 7.22 12.45
N LEU A 230 10.60 7.70 12.93
CA LEU A 230 11.47 6.96 13.84
C LEU A 230 10.82 6.63 15.20
N GLU A 231 9.83 7.39 15.67
CA GLU A 231 9.13 7.08 16.93
C GLU A 231 8.38 5.74 16.84
N CYS A 232 7.99 5.29 15.64
CA CYS A 232 7.31 4.01 15.44
C CYS A 232 8.14 2.82 15.94
N TYR A 233 9.48 2.93 15.96
CA TYR A 233 10.35 1.87 16.49
C TYR A 233 10.10 1.58 17.97
N THR A 234 9.79 2.62 18.76
CA THR A 234 9.45 2.44 20.19
C THR A 234 8.16 1.63 20.34
N LEU A 235 7.15 1.91 19.51
CA LEU A 235 5.88 1.19 19.55
C LEU A 235 6.02 -0.24 19.01
N LEU A 236 6.84 -0.44 17.97
CA LEU A 236 7.22 -1.77 17.50
C LEU A 236 7.92 -2.57 18.60
N GLU A 237 8.88 -1.98 19.30
CA GLU A 237 9.57 -2.66 20.41
C GLU A 237 8.59 -3.07 21.51
N ASN A 238 7.69 -2.16 21.93
CA ASN A 238 6.65 -2.45 22.91
C ASN A 238 5.76 -3.61 22.45
N TYR A 239 5.36 -3.61 21.17
CA TYR A 239 4.61 -4.71 20.58
C TYR A 239 5.38 -6.04 20.68
N LEU A 240 6.65 -6.08 20.27
CA LEU A 240 7.46 -7.31 20.32
C LEU A 240 7.61 -7.84 21.75
N ARG A 241 7.80 -6.95 22.74
CA ARG A 241 7.88 -7.31 24.16
C ARG A 241 6.56 -7.91 24.66
N SER A 242 5.42 -7.26 24.37
CA SER A 242 4.10 -7.75 24.76
C SER A 242 3.70 -9.03 24.02
N TYR A 243 4.12 -9.21 22.78
CA TYR A 243 3.94 -10.47 22.05
C TYR A 243 4.70 -11.62 22.73
N ALA A 244 5.96 -11.38 23.11
CA ALA A 244 6.79 -12.39 23.75
C ALA A 244 6.22 -12.85 25.11
N THR A 245 5.68 -11.92 25.90
CA THR A 245 5.00 -12.21 27.18
C THR A 245 3.58 -12.76 27.03
N GLY A 246 3.06 -12.86 25.80
CA GLY A 246 1.71 -13.36 25.51
C GLY A 246 0.58 -12.36 25.78
N GLN A 247 0.90 -11.10 26.09
CA GLN A 247 -0.08 -10.03 26.28
C GLN A 247 -0.73 -9.60 24.96
N ASN A 248 0.04 -9.60 23.87
CA ASN A 248 -0.46 -9.30 22.52
C ASN A 248 -0.48 -10.55 21.64
N PRO A 249 -1.46 -10.65 20.71
CA PRO A 249 -1.48 -11.73 19.74
C PRO A 249 -0.32 -11.63 18.75
N TYR A 250 -0.08 -12.75 18.07
CA TYR A 250 0.81 -12.76 16.91
C TYR A 250 0.21 -11.93 15.78
N ASP A 251 1.00 -11.00 15.26
CA ASP A 251 0.65 -10.17 14.11
C ASP A 251 1.93 -9.90 13.31
N ILE A 252 2.08 -10.63 12.21
CA ILE A 252 3.26 -10.49 11.34
C ILE A 252 3.27 -9.19 10.55
N ARG A 253 2.13 -8.48 10.45
CA ARG A 253 1.99 -7.29 9.61
C ARG A 253 2.94 -6.19 10.08
N HIS A 254 3.20 -6.07 11.39
CA HIS A 254 4.19 -5.12 11.95
C HIS A 254 5.56 -5.25 11.30
N LEU A 255 6.14 -6.45 11.36
CA LEU A 255 7.48 -6.70 10.81
C LEU A 255 7.48 -6.82 9.29
N HIS A 256 6.34 -7.17 8.70
CA HIS A 256 6.18 -7.19 7.25
C HIS A 256 6.21 -5.77 6.66
N VAL A 257 5.40 -4.84 7.20
CA VAL A 257 5.42 -3.43 6.81
C VAL A 257 6.79 -2.80 7.06
N LEU A 258 7.44 -3.14 8.18
CA LEU A 258 8.80 -2.67 8.45
C LEU A 258 9.76 -3.10 7.34
N TRP A 259 9.71 -4.37 6.92
CA TRP A 259 10.52 -4.88 5.82
C TRP A 259 10.19 -4.22 4.48
N GLU A 260 8.92 -4.08 4.14
CA GLU A 260 8.48 -3.39 2.92
C GLU A 260 8.98 -1.94 2.87
N HIS A 261 8.94 -1.25 4.01
CA HIS A 261 9.48 0.09 4.14
C HIS A 261 10.97 0.13 3.82
N LYS A 262 11.77 -0.83 4.32
CA LYS A 262 13.20 -0.88 4.02
C LYS A 262 13.47 -1.25 2.56
N ARG A 263 12.70 -2.18 1.99
CA ARG A 263 12.76 -2.52 0.56
C ARG A 263 12.47 -1.30 -0.33
N LEU A 264 11.45 -0.50 0.03
CA LEU A 264 11.15 0.77 -0.63
C LEU A 264 12.26 1.81 -0.44
N MET A 265 12.89 1.89 0.74
CA MET A 265 14.07 2.74 0.98
C MET A 265 15.25 2.33 0.09
N THR A 266 15.55 1.03 -0.03
CA THR A 266 16.59 0.52 -0.94
C THR A 266 16.31 0.90 -2.38
N ALA A 267 15.09 0.63 -2.88
CA ALA A 267 14.70 0.98 -4.23
C ALA A 267 14.80 2.50 -4.47
N ARG A 268 14.42 3.31 -3.48
CA ARG A 268 14.53 4.76 -3.53
C ARG A 268 15.98 5.23 -3.60
N VAL A 269 16.88 4.70 -2.78
CA VAL A 269 18.29 5.10 -2.79
C VAL A 269 18.93 4.79 -4.15
N ARG A 270 18.67 3.59 -4.71
CA ARG A 270 19.12 3.23 -6.06
C ARG A 270 18.59 4.20 -7.11
N ARG A 271 17.28 4.47 -7.08
CA ARG A 271 16.64 5.37 -8.05
C ARG A 271 17.14 6.80 -7.94
N ILE A 272 17.39 7.31 -6.73
CA ILE A 272 18.07 8.60 -6.51
C ILE A 272 19.46 8.57 -7.16
N GLY A 273 20.21 7.48 -6.97
CA GLY A 273 21.54 7.29 -7.56
C GLY A 273 21.55 7.37 -9.08
N GLU A 274 20.54 6.77 -9.73
CA GLU A 274 20.36 6.79 -11.19
C GLU A 274 20.07 8.19 -11.75
N VAL A 275 19.20 8.96 -11.09
CA VAL A 275 18.76 10.28 -11.59
C VAL A 275 19.65 11.44 -11.14
N SER A 276 20.54 11.21 -10.17
CA SER A 276 21.44 12.24 -9.65
C SER A 276 22.92 11.83 -9.80
N ARG A 277 23.51 11.23 -8.77
CA ARG A 277 24.87 10.67 -8.79
C ARG A 277 24.87 9.32 -8.07
N PRO A 278 25.69 8.34 -8.47
CA PRO A 278 25.77 7.05 -7.81
C PRO A 278 26.00 7.15 -6.29
N LEU A 279 25.32 6.31 -5.50
CA LEU A 279 25.37 6.30 -4.03
C LEU A 279 25.75 4.91 -3.49
N PRO A 280 26.85 4.28 -3.94
CA PRO A 280 27.12 2.86 -3.69
C PRO A 280 27.23 2.50 -2.20
N ASP A 281 27.74 3.40 -1.37
CA ASP A 281 27.83 3.20 0.08
C ASP A 281 26.46 3.23 0.78
N LEU A 282 25.56 4.11 0.33
CA LEU A 282 24.18 4.19 0.83
C LEU A 282 23.32 3.05 0.29
N GLU A 283 23.51 2.65 -0.98
CA GLU A 283 22.84 1.47 -1.55
C GLU A 283 23.19 0.22 -0.75
N ALA A 284 24.49 -0.01 -0.50
CA ALA A 284 24.94 -1.14 0.32
C ALA A 284 24.42 -1.04 1.78
N ALA A 285 24.30 0.17 2.35
CA ALA A 285 23.70 0.35 3.66
C ALA A 285 22.21 0.00 3.67
N ALA A 286 21.45 0.46 2.68
CA ALA A 286 20.03 0.19 2.54
C ALA A 286 19.77 -1.32 2.39
N GLU A 287 20.53 -2.00 1.54
CA GLU A 287 20.45 -3.45 1.33
C GLU A 287 20.72 -4.25 2.62
N ARG A 288 21.68 -3.81 3.44
CA ARG A 288 21.93 -4.43 4.75
C ARG A 288 20.74 -4.24 5.70
N ILE A 289 20.16 -3.04 5.75
CA ILE A 289 19.01 -2.73 6.59
C ILE A 289 17.78 -3.54 6.16
N GLU A 290 17.53 -3.63 4.86
CA GLU A 290 16.48 -4.48 4.27
C GLU A 290 16.69 -5.96 4.62
N SER A 291 17.93 -6.45 4.53
CA SER A 291 18.26 -7.84 4.87
C SER A 291 18.02 -8.13 6.35
N MET A 292 18.38 -7.20 7.25
CA MET A 292 18.11 -7.32 8.68
C MET A 292 16.61 -7.32 9.00
N SER A 293 15.82 -6.45 8.36
CA SER A 293 14.37 -6.40 8.58
C SER A 293 13.66 -7.65 8.04
N PHE A 294 14.10 -8.17 6.89
CA PHE A 294 13.61 -9.45 6.36
C PHE A 294 13.94 -10.62 7.30
N ALA A 295 15.17 -10.66 7.82
CA ALA A 295 15.60 -11.68 8.78
C ALA A 295 14.77 -11.61 10.08
N LEU A 296 14.52 -10.41 10.60
CA LEU A 296 13.70 -10.19 11.79
C LEU A 296 12.25 -10.66 11.58
N ARG A 297 11.63 -10.29 10.46
CA ARG A 297 10.29 -10.78 10.06
C ARG A 297 10.24 -12.31 10.04
N ASN A 298 11.17 -12.95 9.34
CA ASN A 298 11.18 -14.40 9.20
C ASN A 298 11.53 -15.11 10.51
N ALA A 299 12.31 -14.49 11.39
CA ALA A 299 12.56 -15.00 12.73
C ALA A 299 11.26 -15.04 13.54
N MET A 300 10.42 -14.01 13.48
CA MET A 300 9.13 -14.01 14.18
C MET A 300 8.21 -15.14 13.69
N ILE A 301 8.11 -15.35 12.37
CA ILE A 301 7.32 -16.45 11.77
C ILE A 301 7.82 -17.80 12.30
N ARG A 302 9.12 -18.08 12.21
CA ARG A 302 9.70 -19.37 12.63
C ARG A 302 9.49 -19.63 14.12
N ASN A 303 9.76 -18.65 14.99
CA ASN A 303 9.61 -18.80 16.43
C ASN A 303 8.13 -18.94 16.83
N HIS A 304 7.22 -18.25 16.13
CA HIS A 304 5.79 -18.43 16.37
C HIS A 304 5.34 -19.86 16.10
N ILE A 305 5.73 -20.43 14.95
CA ILE A 305 5.40 -21.82 14.58
C ILE A 305 5.96 -22.82 15.59
N ARG A 306 7.13 -22.56 16.17
CA ARG A 306 7.76 -23.44 17.17
C ARG A 306 7.23 -23.25 18.60
N GLY A 307 6.45 -22.20 18.85
CA GLY A 307 6.04 -21.83 20.21
C GLY A 307 7.15 -21.16 21.05
N GLU A 308 8.27 -20.78 20.43
CA GLU A 308 9.48 -20.24 21.07
C GLU A 308 9.43 -18.70 21.17
N ARG A 309 8.35 -18.14 21.73
CA ARG A 309 8.12 -16.68 21.71
C ARG A 309 9.15 -15.87 22.51
N GLN A 310 9.68 -16.44 23.58
CA GLN A 310 10.67 -15.79 24.45
C GLN A 310 12.06 -15.74 23.78
N ASP A 311 12.49 -16.85 23.16
CA ASP A 311 13.78 -16.94 22.45
C ASP A 311 13.87 -15.95 21.28
N PHE A 312 12.73 -15.62 20.66
CA PHE A 312 12.64 -14.55 19.68
C PHE A 312 13.01 -13.18 20.28
N LEU A 313 12.52 -12.87 21.48
CA LEU A 313 12.67 -11.54 22.09
C LEU A 313 14.13 -11.18 22.35
N ASP A 314 14.91 -12.13 22.85
CA ASP A 314 16.32 -11.95 23.24
C ASP A 314 17.16 -11.34 22.10
N ASN A 315 16.82 -11.69 20.86
CA ASN A 315 17.52 -11.19 19.68
C ASN A 315 16.72 -10.11 18.93
N ALA A 316 15.39 -10.13 19.00
CA ALA A 316 14.54 -9.27 18.20
C ALA A 316 14.69 -7.78 18.55
N VAL A 317 14.73 -7.45 19.84
CA VAL A 317 14.88 -6.05 20.28
C VAL A 317 16.23 -5.49 19.84
N GLY A 318 17.31 -6.23 20.05
CA GLY A 318 18.65 -5.81 19.63
C GLY A 318 18.77 -5.68 18.10
N MET A 319 18.11 -6.55 17.34
CA MET A 319 18.04 -6.43 15.88
C MET A 319 17.24 -5.19 15.45
N LEU A 320 16.10 -4.93 16.09
CA LEU A 320 15.26 -3.77 15.80
C LEU A 320 16.00 -2.45 16.06
N ASP A 321 16.74 -2.36 17.17
CA ASP A 321 17.57 -1.19 17.50
C ASP A 321 18.72 -0.97 16.49
N ARG A 322 19.37 -2.06 16.04
CA ARG A 322 20.38 -1.99 14.97
C ARG A 322 19.80 -1.51 13.65
N ILE A 323 18.61 -2.00 13.27
CA ILE A 323 17.88 -1.54 12.08
C ILE A 323 17.60 -0.04 12.19
N ARG A 324 17.03 0.40 13.32
CA ARG A 324 16.73 1.82 13.59
C ARG A 324 17.97 2.70 13.47
N SER A 325 19.04 2.35 14.20
CA SER A 325 20.27 3.13 14.26
C SER A 325 20.97 3.21 12.90
N ALA A 326 21.03 2.09 12.17
CA ALA A 326 21.62 2.06 10.83
C ALA A 326 20.79 2.87 9.82
N GLU A 327 19.47 2.77 9.88
CA GLU A 327 18.57 3.57 9.04
C GLU A 327 18.72 5.07 9.33
N GLU A 328 18.69 5.47 10.59
CA GLU A 328 18.83 6.88 10.96
C GLU A 328 20.15 7.46 10.43
N ALA A 329 21.27 6.74 10.62
CA ALA A 329 22.58 7.17 10.12
C ALA A 329 22.62 7.26 8.57
N MET A 330 22.06 6.27 7.89
CA MET A 330 21.97 6.23 6.43
C MET A 330 21.11 7.38 5.90
N LEU A 331 19.93 7.60 6.46
CA LEU A 331 19.00 8.64 6.01
C LEU A 331 19.53 10.05 6.29
N ARG A 332 20.23 10.28 7.41
CA ARG A 332 20.93 11.55 7.67
C ARG A 332 22.01 11.82 6.63
N THR A 333 22.76 10.78 6.25
CA THR A 333 23.78 10.89 5.20
C THR A 333 23.17 11.13 3.83
N LEU A 334 22.06 10.44 3.49
CA LEU A 334 21.31 10.66 2.26
C LEU A 334 20.79 12.10 2.19
N LEU A 335 20.18 12.59 3.27
CA LEU A 335 19.62 13.94 3.34
C LEU A 335 20.68 15.02 3.08
N ALA A 336 21.88 14.85 3.64
CA ALA A 336 23.01 15.75 3.41
C ALA A 336 23.58 15.70 1.97
N ARG A 337 23.26 14.64 1.22
CA ARG A 337 23.75 14.42 -0.16
C ARG A 337 22.72 14.76 -1.23
N LEU A 338 21.44 14.80 -0.87
CA LEU A 338 20.37 15.24 -1.77
C LEU A 338 20.63 16.70 -2.17
N PRO A 339 20.42 17.07 -3.45
CA PRO A 339 20.57 18.46 -3.87
C PRO A 339 19.58 19.33 -3.09
N ASP A 340 20.05 20.50 -2.64
CA ASP A 340 19.16 21.53 -2.12
C ASP A 340 18.15 21.88 -3.23
N GLY A 341 16.86 21.91 -2.89
CA GLY A 341 15.78 22.28 -3.80
C GLY A 341 15.91 23.73 -4.26
N GLY A 342 16.78 23.97 -5.23
CA GLY A 342 16.69 25.15 -6.09
C GLY A 342 15.38 25.09 -6.88
N PRO A 343 14.74 26.22 -7.19
CA PRO A 343 13.51 26.22 -7.97
C PRO A 343 13.74 25.46 -9.28
N ALA A 344 12.78 24.61 -9.65
CA ALA A 344 12.77 23.92 -10.93
C ALA A 344 13.09 24.92 -12.06
N PRO A 345 13.84 24.52 -13.11
CA PRO A 345 14.12 25.40 -14.23
C PRO A 345 12.81 26.00 -14.73
N GLU A 346 12.78 27.33 -14.79
CA GLU A 346 11.65 28.16 -15.18
C GLU A 346 11.04 27.57 -16.46
N ARG A 347 9.93 26.81 -16.33
CA ARG A 347 9.18 26.33 -17.48
C ARG A 347 8.85 27.58 -18.28
N ALA A 348 9.40 27.63 -19.50
CA ALA A 348 9.39 28.79 -20.37
C ALA A 348 8.07 29.54 -20.22
N ARG A 349 8.13 30.74 -19.63
CA ARG A 349 7.03 31.69 -19.65
C ARG A 349 6.67 31.86 -21.12
N ALA A 350 5.59 31.21 -21.56
CA ALA A 350 4.95 31.56 -22.81
C ALA A 350 4.67 33.06 -22.68
N ARG A 351 5.43 33.84 -23.45
CA ARG A 351 5.28 35.29 -23.53
C ARG A 351 3.82 35.57 -23.85
N ILE A 352 3.07 36.00 -22.84
CA ILE A 352 1.93 36.87 -23.07
C ILE A 352 2.54 38.24 -23.39
N GLY A 353 3.07 38.38 -24.60
CA GLY A 353 3.21 39.64 -25.31
C GLY A 353 2.23 39.52 -26.48
N GLY A 354 1.21 40.36 -26.63
CA GLY A 354 1.21 41.78 -26.40
C GLY A 354 1.11 42.44 -27.77
N ARG A 355 -0.10 42.52 -28.31
CA ARG A 355 -0.75 43.69 -28.92
C ARG A 355 -2.12 43.31 -29.45
#